data_AF-A0A934APW7-F1
#
_entry.id   AF-A0A934APW7-F1
#
_cell.length_a   1.000
_cell.length_b   1.000
_cell.length_c   1.000
_cell.angle_alpha   90.00
_cell.angle_beta   90.00
_cell.angle_gamma   90.00
#
_symmetry.space_group_name_H-M   'P 1'
#
loop_
_entity.id
_entity.type
_entity.pdbx_description
1 polymer ?
#
loop_
_entity_poly.entity_id
_entity_poly.type
_entity_poly.pdbx_seq_one_letter_code
_entity_poly.pdbx_strand_id
1 'polypeptide(L)' 'MPRQARLDSQWQVENPAQLGGALVQFRFWYNHILPHQNPDGKTPGEVWRGQDIFAKEPKKEYWFEAWDELLTGFYLEL' A
#
# COMPACT_ATOMS: atom_id res chain seq x y z
N MET A 1 8.78 -19.18 0.35
CA MET A 1 9.78 -18.51 1.21
C MET A 1 9.19 -18.27 2.60
N PRO A 2 9.88 -18.58 3.71
CA PRO A 2 9.29 -18.55 5.05
C PRO A 2 9.09 -17.10 5.53
N ARG A 3 7.91 -16.82 6.08
CA ARG A 3 7.39 -15.49 6.47
C ARG A 3 8.22 -14.73 7.51
N GLN A 4 9.14 -15.40 8.21
CA GLN A 4 9.78 -14.89 9.44
C GLN A 4 10.95 -13.92 9.20
N ALA A 5 11.65 -14.01 8.06
CA ALA A 5 12.83 -13.17 7.78
C ALA A 5 12.50 -11.70 7.43
N ARG A 6 11.21 -11.37 7.20
CA ARG A 6 10.78 -10.05 6.68
C ARG A 6 10.65 -8.94 7.71
N LEU A 7 10.57 -9.27 9.00
CA LEU A 7 10.40 -8.28 10.08
C LEU A 7 11.71 -7.60 10.49
N ASP A 8 12.86 -8.16 10.11
CA ASP A 8 14.18 -7.65 10.48
C ASP A 8 14.75 -6.69 9.42
N SER A 9 14.10 -6.59 8.26
CA SER A 9 14.47 -5.65 7.18
C SER A 9 14.06 -4.23 7.54
N GLN A 10 15.00 -3.45 8.05
CA GLN A 10 14.81 -2.02 8.29
C GLN A 10 15.15 -1.24 7.03
N TRP A 11 14.17 -0.56 6.43
CA TRP A 11 14.42 0.40 5.36
C TRP A 11 15.14 1.63 5.92
N GLN A 12 16.36 1.90 5.46
CA GLN A 12 17.16 3.03 5.89
C GLN A 12 17.01 4.22 4.93
N VAL A 13 16.93 5.43 5.50
CA VAL A 13 16.84 6.68 4.75
C VAL A 13 18.08 7.51 5.05
N GLU A 14 18.93 7.68 4.05
CA GLU A 14 20.27 8.26 4.19
C GLU A 14 20.28 9.79 4.06
N ASN A 15 19.32 10.35 3.32
CA ASN A 15 19.30 11.79 3.04
C ASN A 15 17.87 12.34 2.79
N PRO A 16 17.68 13.67 2.82
CA PRO A 16 16.36 14.29 2.64
C PRO A 16 15.70 14.00 1.28
N ALA A 17 16.47 13.86 0.19
CA ALA A 17 15.91 13.55 -1.12
C ALA A 17 15.34 12.13 -1.15
N GLN A 18 16.05 11.17 -0.57
CA GLN A 18 15.58 9.80 -0.38
C GLN A 18 14.35 9.76 0.54
N LEU A 19 14.32 10.57 1.62
CA LEU A 19 13.16 10.71 2.50
C LEU A 19 11.91 11.15 1.72
N GLY A 20 12.05 12.15 0.85
CA GLY A 20 10.95 12.63 0.02
C GLY A 20 10.37 11.52 -0.87
N GLY A 21 11.24 10.77 -1.54
CA GLY A 21 10.83 9.62 -2.36
C GLY A 21 10.15 8.52 -1.55
N ALA A 22 10.73 8.16 -0.40
CA ALA A 22 10.19 7.17 0.51
C ALA A 22 8.79 7.56 1.02
N LEU A 23 8.59 8.81 1.43
CA LEU A 23 7.28 9.30 1.89
C LEU A 23 6.22 9.26 0.80
N VAL A 24 6.58 9.49 -0.47
CA VAL A 24 5.64 9.35 -1.59
C VAL A 24 5.22 7.90 -1.78
N GLN A 25 6.17 6.95 -1.77
CA GLN A 25 5.88 5.52 -1.86
C GLN A 25 5.00 5.05 -0.70
N PHE A 26 5.35 5.42 0.52
CA PHE A 26 4.60 5.07 1.72
C PHE A 26 3.17 5.64 1.68
N ARG A 27 3.01 6.92 1.31
CA ARG A 27 1.69 7.56 1.19
C ARG A 27 0.81 6.83 0.19
N PHE A 28 1.36 6.44 -0.96
CA PHE A 28 0.60 5.72 -1.97
C PHE A 28 0.17 4.34 -1.44
N TRP A 29 1.10 3.56 -0.90
CA TRP A 29 0.83 2.25 -0.33
C TRP A 29 -0.23 2.30 0.79
N TYR A 30 -0.06 3.21 1.75
CA TYR A 30 -0.98 3.34 2.88
C TYR A 30 -2.40 3.71 2.46
N ASN A 31 -2.54 4.62 1.49
CA ASN A 31 -3.85 5.15 1.10
C ASN A 31 -4.57 4.31 0.04
N HIS A 32 -3.85 3.52 -0.76
CA HIS A 32 -4.42 2.89 -1.95
C HIS A 32 -4.17 1.40 -2.09
N ILE A 33 -3.29 0.81 -1.26
CA ILE A 33 -2.92 -0.60 -1.37
C ILE A 33 -3.22 -1.35 -0.09
N LEU A 34 -2.89 -0.79 1.08
CA LEU A 34 -3.09 -1.45 2.36
C LEU A 34 -4.55 -1.29 2.82
N PRO A 35 -5.35 -2.37 2.86
CA PRO A 35 -6.68 -2.32 3.43
C PRO A 35 -6.60 -2.41 4.96
N HIS A 36 -7.44 -1.63 5.66
CA HIS A 36 -7.40 -1.55 7.11
C HIS A 36 -8.65 -2.21 7.72
N GLN A 37 -8.49 -2.86 8.88
CA GLN A 37 -9.61 -3.52 9.57
C GLN A 37 -10.76 -2.54 9.88
N ASN A 38 -10.42 -1.33 10.31
CA ASN A 38 -11.32 -0.20 10.35
C ASN A 38 -10.88 0.73 9.22
N PRO A 39 -11.68 0.96 8.17
CA PRO A 39 -13.13 0.73 8.02
C PRO A 39 -13.48 -0.45 7.08
N ASP A 40 -13.79 -1.59 7.68
CA ASP A 40 -14.33 -2.79 7.01
C ASP A 40 -13.45 -3.34 5.88
N GLY A 41 -12.13 -3.30 6.04
CA GLY A 41 -11.19 -3.83 5.06
C GLY A 41 -11.01 -2.93 3.84
N LYS A 42 -11.40 -1.65 3.89
CA LYS A 42 -11.14 -0.68 2.83
C LYS A 42 -9.82 0.04 3.06
N THR A 43 -9.24 0.54 1.98
CA THR A 43 -8.15 1.52 2.01
C THR A 43 -8.70 2.91 2.35
N PRO A 44 -7.89 3.83 2.90
CA PRO A 44 -8.31 5.20 3.19
C PRO A 44 -8.80 5.95 1.94
N GLY A 45 -8.17 5.70 0.78
CA GLY A 45 -8.54 6.32 -0.48
C GLY A 45 -9.92 5.87 -0.98
N GLU A 46 -10.30 4.61 -0.75
CA GLU A 46 -11.62 4.10 -1.09
C GLU A 46 -12.72 4.71 -0.22
N VAL A 47 -12.44 4.84 1.08
CA VAL A 47 -13.34 5.48 2.05
C VAL A 47 -13.58 6.93 1.67
N TRP A 48 -12.50 7.66 1.38
CA TRP A 48 -12.57 9.05 0.97
C TRP A 48 -13.38 9.26 -0.31
N ARG A 49 -13.28 8.33 -1.27
CA ARG A 49 -14.05 8.39 -2.53
C ARG A 49 -15.53 8.05 -2.35
N GLY A 50 -15.94 7.45 -1.22
CA GLY A 50 -17.33 7.08 -0.96
C GLY A 50 -17.90 6.06 -1.95
N GLN A 51 -17.05 5.31 -2.65
CA GLN A 51 -17.46 4.29 -3.62
C GLN A 51 -17.71 2.96 -2.91
N ASP A 52 -18.76 2.25 -3.32
CA ASP A 52 -18.98 0.87 -2.89
C ASP A 52 -18.07 -0.08 -3.69
N ILE A 53 -16.89 -0.33 -3.13
CA ILE A 53 -15.84 -1.14 -3.75
C ILE A 53 -16.21 -2.63 -3.84
N PHE A 54 -17.23 -3.07 -3.11
CA PHE A 54 -17.68 -4.46 -3.10
C PHE A 54 -18.84 -4.71 -4.06
N ALA A 55 -19.45 -3.64 -4.59
CA ALA A 55 -20.57 -3.76 -5.53
C ALA A 55 -20.12 -4.08 -6.97
N LYS A 56 -18.84 -3.87 -7.31
CA LYS A 56 -18.30 -4.05 -8.66
C LYS A 56 -16.88 -4.60 -8.61
N GLU A 57 -16.54 -5.41 -9.61
CA GLU A 57 -15.17 -5.86 -9.81
C GLU A 57 -14.28 -4.67 -10.23
N PRO A 58 -13.00 -4.64 -9.78
CA PRO A 58 -12.02 -3.67 -10.26
C PRO A 58 -11.86 -3.73 -11.77
N LYS A 59 -11.69 -2.57 -12.42
CA LYS A 59 -11.38 -2.50 -13.85
C LYS A 59 -10.03 -3.13 -14.17
N LYS A 60 -9.06 -2.91 -13.27
CA LYS A 60 -7.68 -3.42 -13.37
C LYS A 60 -7.07 -3.60 -11.99
N GLU A 61 -6.13 -4.52 -11.91
CA GLU A 61 -5.28 -4.76 -10.75
C GLU A 61 -3.81 -4.53 -11.11
N TYR A 62 -3.06 -3.96 -10.18
CA TYR A 62 -1.64 -3.68 -10.33
C TYR A 62 -0.89 -4.17 -9.10
N TRP A 63 0.11 -5.03 -9.29
CA TRP A 63 1.04 -5.38 -8.22
C TRP A 63 1.92 -4.19 -7.88
N PHE A 64 1.97 -3.82 -6.61
CA PHE A 64 2.88 -2.80 -6.09
C PHE A 64 3.88 -3.45 -5.15
N GLU A 65 5.13 -3.03 -5.28
CA GLU A 65 6.24 -3.42 -4.43
C GLU A 65 7.20 -2.25 -4.26
N ALA A 66 7.59 -1.99 -3.01
CA ALA A 66 8.66 -1.07 -2.65
C ALA A 66 9.35 -1.51 -1.36
N TRP A 67 10.55 -0.98 -1.15
CA TRP A 67 11.38 -1.22 0.05
C TRP A 67 11.68 -2.71 0.26
N ASP A 68 12.15 -3.39 -0.78
CA ASP A 68 12.51 -4.81 -0.77
C ASP A 68 11.39 -5.69 -0.17
N GLU A 69 10.22 -5.63 -0.81
CA GLU A 69 8.99 -6.34 -0.44
C GLU A 69 8.32 -5.91 0.87
N LEU A 70 8.87 -4.92 1.59
CA LEU A 70 8.28 -4.44 2.84
C LEU A 70 6.94 -3.72 2.60
N LEU A 71 6.83 -2.95 1.52
CA LEU A 71 5.57 -2.37 1.06
C LEU A 71 5.07 -3.15 -0.13
N THR A 72 4.09 -4.03 0.08
CA THR A 72 3.52 -4.85 -1.00
C THR A 72 1.99 -4.88 -0.96
N GLY A 73 1.39 -5.20 -2.09
CA GLY A 73 -0.04 -5.44 -2.24
C GLY A 73 -0.57 -5.06 -3.62
N PHE A 74 -1.88 -5.18 -3.80
CA PHE A 74 -2.54 -4.84 -5.04
C PHE A 74 -3.16 -3.45 -4.98
N TYR A 75 -2.89 -2.61 -5.98
CA TYR A 75 -3.68 -1.42 -6.26
C TYR A 75 -4.83 -1.78 -7.20
N LEU A 76 -6.05 -1.47 -6.78
CA LEU A 76 -7.28 -1.73 -7.53
C LEU A 76 -7.76 -0.43 -8.19
N GLU A 77 -7.83 -0.44 -9.53
CA GLU A 77 -8.49 0.63 -10.28
C GLU A 77 -9.99 0.33 -10.33
N LEU A 78 -10.77 1.05 -9.49
CA LEU A 78 -12.22 0.91 -9.37
C LEU A 78 -12.99 1.68 -10.44
#